data_AF-A0A8J1XJ82-F1
#
_entry.id   AF-A0A8J1XJ82-F1
#
_cell.length_a   1.000
_cell.length_b   1.000
_cell.length_c   1.000
_cell.angle_alpha   90.00
_cell.angle_beta   90.00
_cell.angle_gamma   90.00
#
_symmetry.space_group_name_H-M   'P 1'
#
loop_
_entity.id
_entity.type
_entity.pdbx_description
1 polymer ?
#
loop_
_entity_poly.entity_id
_entity_poly.type
_entity_poly.pdbx_seq_one_letter_code
_entity_poly.pdbx_strand_id
1 'polypeptide(L)'
;IIWKEMLGNYQLKELINFKVIAGRKTFKIVVWYGYQNRSIQEGSVKNWTIDNCLLSTDRNTVNESDVVVIPMQIYRQFEDLPQRRNSLQRWVMLFDDYPSMILKRDGWQSGKFKRMFNWSMTYRLDSDVPIPYGWTEKREKPIKIKQNFANYHANDTALASAVISHCSYTLNNRISYVKELEKYVSLDFYGYCGNKKCPGQQYVTPCGEIKKHKFFLAFENSNCMEYITEKLWLLSYDQKVIPIVMGAPKSDYIAQAPPNSFIHVDDFKSPKALAEYITMLDKNNTAYNEYFQWRRLYTTHS
;
A
#
# COMPACT_ATOMS: atom_id res chain seq x y z
N ILE A 1 8.25 6.72 1.91
CA ILE A 1 8.18 6.42 3.35
C ILE A 1 9.26 5.34 3.61
N ILE A 2 10.45 5.56 4.25
CA ILE A 2 11.65 4.64 4.46
C ILE A 2 11.28 3.20 4.89
N TRP A 3 10.66 2.41 4.05
CA TRP A 3 9.49 1.71 4.54
C TRP A 3 8.69 2.40 5.71
N LYS A 4 8.47 3.74 5.87
CA LYS A 4 9.11 4.82 6.77
C LYS A 4 8.96 4.61 8.24
N GLU A 5 8.46 3.46 8.55
CA GLU A 5 8.41 2.92 9.85
C GLU A 5 9.20 1.59 9.82
N MET A 6 9.21 0.77 8.75
CA MET A 6 9.93 -0.52 8.51
C MET A 6 9.68 -1.66 9.49
N LEU A 7 9.09 -1.21 10.57
CA LEU A 7 9.22 -1.48 11.99
C LEU A 7 8.33 -0.43 12.67
N GLY A 8 7.37 0.15 11.94
CA GLY A 8 6.33 0.93 12.54
C GLY A 8 5.73 0.06 13.57
N ASN A 9 5.83 0.51 14.82
CA ASN A 9 5.84 -0.32 16.01
C ASN A 9 4.69 -1.34 16.11
N TYR A 10 3.70 -1.32 15.20
CA TYR A 10 2.56 -2.22 15.12
C TYR A 10 2.68 -3.37 14.11
N GLN A 11 3.12 -3.13 12.86
CA GLN A 11 3.21 -4.24 11.89
C GLN A 11 4.25 -5.29 12.32
N LEU A 12 5.38 -4.87 12.92
CA LEU A 12 6.33 -5.83 13.52
C LEU A 12 5.91 -6.43 14.86
N LYS A 13 5.00 -5.80 15.61
CA LYS A 13 4.41 -6.43 16.80
C LYS A 13 3.46 -7.55 16.41
N GLU A 14 2.67 -7.36 15.35
CA GLU A 14 1.82 -8.45 14.83
C GLU A 14 2.63 -9.57 14.16
N LEU A 15 3.78 -9.24 13.55
CA LEU A 15 4.76 -10.22 13.03
C LEU A 15 5.25 -11.22 14.09
N ILE A 16 5.18 -10.89 15.37
CA ILE A 16 5.70 -11.73 16.48
C ILE A 16 4.58 -12.49 17.20
N ASN A 17 3.31 -12.15 16.96
CA ASN A 17 2.16 -12.91 17.46
C ASN A 17 1.87 -14.20 16.66
N PHE A 18 2.49 -14.37 15.48
CA PHE A 18 2.49 -15.66 14.79
C PHE A 18 3.54 -16.61 15.38
N LYS A 19 3.13 -17.31 16.45
CA LYS A 19 3.76 -18.53 16.99
C LYS A 19 5.27 -18.43 17.28
N VAL A 20 5.67 -17.56 18.21
CA VAL A 20 6.93 -17.74 18.95
C VAL A 20 6.63 -18.24 20.36
N ILE A 21 6.24 -19.51 20.46
CA ILE A 21 6.59 -20.31 21.64
C ILE A 21 8.05 -20.74 21.43
N ALA A 22 9.01 -19.86 21.71
CA ALA A 22 10.42 -20.23 21.63
C ALA A 22 11.32 -19.41 22.57
N GLY A 23 10.98 -19.36 23.86
CA GLY A 23 11.94 -19.00 24.92
C GLY A 23 12.60 -17.62 24.80
N ARG A 24 13.60 -17.37 25.66
CA ARG A 24 14.34 -16.10 25.78
C ARG A 24 15.29 -15.79 24.59
N LYS A 25 15.13 -16.43 23.42
CA LYS A 25 16.07 -16.26 22.30
C LYS A 25 15.76 -14.95 21.57
N THR A 26 16.77 -14.10 21.44
CA THR A 26 16.73 -12.92 20.56
C THR A 26 17.16 -13.32 19.13
N PHE A 27 16.35 -13.00 18.13
CA PHE A 27 16.64 -13.26 16.71
C PHE A 27 17.36 -12.08 16.07
N LYS A 28 18.44 -12.35 15.34
CA LYS A 28 19.16 -11.34 14.54
C LYS A 28 18.64 -11.34 13.10
N ILE A 29 18.22 -10.18 12.60
CA ILE A 29 17.63 -10.02 11.26
C ILE A 29 18.43 -8.96 10.51
N VAL A 30 18.94 -9.30 9.32
CA VAL A 30 19.57 -8.32 8.43
C VAL A 30 18.68 -8.03 7.22
N VAL A 31 18.51 -6.75 6.89
CA VAL A 31 17.85 -6.33 5.65
C VAL A 31 18.91 -6.03 4.60
N TRP A 32 18.95 -6.88 3.57
CA TRP A 32 19.98 -6.87 2.54
C TRP A 32 19.64 -5.91 1.40
N TYR A 33 19.94 -4.63 1.60
CA TYR A 33 19.84 -3.62 0.55
C TYR A 33 20.96 -3.74 -0.49
N GLY A 34 20.59 -3.64 -1.77
CA GLY A 34 21.58 -3.61 -2.85
C GLY A 34 22.43 -2.33 -2.84
N TYR A 35 23.71 -2.40 -3.25
CA TYR A 35 24.68 -1.31 -3.24
C TYR A 35 24.26 -0.09 -4.07
N GLN A 36 23.41 -0.25 -5.07
CA GLN A 36 22.87 0.88 -5.85
C GLN A 36 21.86 1.74 -5.06
N ASN A 37 21.35 1.23 -3.93
CA ASN A 37 20.45 1.95 -3.05
C ASN A 37 21.19 2.59 -1.86
N ARG A 38 22.46 2.98 -2.05
CA ARG A 38 23.32 3.62 -1.04
C ARG A 38 22.74 4.88 -0.41
N SER A 39 21.87 5.62 -1.09
CA SER A 39 21.14 6.74 -0.49
C SER A 39 20.19 6.33 0.66
N ILE A 40 19.81 5.05 0.76
CA ILE A 40 19.09 4.46 1.90
C ILE A 40 20.07 4.07 3.03
N GLN A 41 21.32 3.76 2.71
CA GLN A 41 22.38 3.39 3.66
C GLN A 41 23.06 4.61 4.30
N GLU A 42 23.25 5.70 3.55
CA GLU A 42 24.02 6.89 3.96
C GLU A 42 23.32 7.74 5.05
N GLY A 43 22.05 7.47 5.35
CA GLY A 43 21.30 8.18 6.39
C GLY A 43 21.38 7.62 7.80
N SER A 44 21.82 6.37 8.00
CA SER A 44 22.22 5.73 9.27
C SER A 44 22.16 4.20 9.10
N VAL A 45 23.23 3.49 9.48
CA VAL A 45 23.06 2.10 9.94
C VAL A 45 22.08 2.16 11.11
N LYS A 46 20.90 1.58 10.94
CA LYS A 46 19.86 1.61 11.97
C LYS A 46 19.74 0.23 12.57
N ASN A 47 20.08 0.15 13.85
CA ASN A 47 19.79 -1.01 14.66
C ASN A 47 18.53 -0.71 15.47
N TRP A 48 17.59 -1.64 15.44
CA TRP A 48 16.31 -1.49 16.11
C TRP A 48 15.96 -2.78 16.84
N THR A 49 15.40 -2.63 18.03
CA THR A 49 14.87 -3.74 18.81
C THR A 49 13.36 -3.71 18.75
N ILE A 50 12.74 -4.77 18.26
CA ILE A 50 11.30 -4.99 18.41
C ILE A 50 11.12 -6.35 19.04
N ASP A 51 10.56 -6.34 20.25
CA ASP A 51 10.49 -7.51 21.12
C ASP A 51 11.82 -8.27 21.14
N ASN A 52 11.78 -9.58 20.96
CA ASN A 52 12.96 -10.46 20.90
C ASN A 52 13.69 -10.44 19.54
N CYS A 53 13.67 -9.34 18.79
CA CYS A 53 14.35 -9.23 17.48
C CYS A 53 15.31 -8.03 17.42
N LEU A 54 16.52 -8.27 16.91
CA LEU A 54 17.53 -7.26 16.59
C LEU A 54 17.62 -7.12 15.08
N LEU A 55 17.15 -5.98 14.56
CA LEU A 55 17.21 -5.67 13.14
C LEU A 55 18.44 -4.82 12.81
N SER A 56 19.09 -5.12 11.69
CA SER A 56 20.21 -4.34 11.16
C SER A 56 20.11 -4.14 9.64
N THR A 57 20.58 -2.99 9.16
CA THR A 57 20.85 -2.74 7.74
C THR A 57 22.32 -2.91 7.38
N ASP A 58 23.18 -3.27 8.35
CA ASP A 58 24.59 -3.55 8.13
C ASP A 58 24.79 -4.96 7.55
N ARG A 59 25.18 -5.01 6.28
CA ARG A 59 25.43 -6.26 5.54
C ARG A 59 26.55 -7.10 6.12
N ASN A 60 27.46 -6.52 6.91
CA ASN A 60 28.54 -7.27 7.56
C ASN A 60 28.00 -8.25 8.62
N THR A 61 26.80 -8.00 9.14
CA THR A 61 26.13 -8.87 10.13
C THR A 61 25.47 -10.11 9.53
N VAL A 62 25.52 -10.28 8.20
CA VAL A 62 24.82 -11.38 7.51
C VAL A 62 25.24 -12.76 8.00
N ASN A 63 26.50 -13.00 8.34
CA ASN A 63 26.93 -14.33 8.80
C ASN A 63 26.43 -14.67 10.21
N GLU A 64 26.09 -13.67 11.01
CA GLU A 64 25.60 -13.81 12.38
C GLU A 64 24.07 -13.74 12.49
N SER A 65 23.39 -13.41 11.39
CA SER A 65 21.93 -13.22 11.38
C SER A 65 21.20 -14.56 11.32
N ASP A 66 20.08 -14.70 12.02
CA ASP A 66 19.16 -15.84 11.86
C ASP A 66 18.31 -15.69 10.58
N VAL A 67 18.00 -14.45 10.20
CA VAL A 67 17.12 -14.13 9.06
C VAL A 67 17.76 -13.09 8.14
N VAL A 68 17.66 -13.31 6.83
CA VAL A 68 18.11 -12.38 5.79
C VAL A 68 16.90 -11.97 4.95
N VAL A 69 16.48 -10.72 5.08
CA VAL A 69 15.38 -10.14 4.29
C VAL A 69 15.96 -9.51 3.03
N ILE A 70 15.47 -9.90 1.86
CA ILE A 70 15.95 -9.42 0.57
C ILE A 70 14.80 -8.69 -0.14
N PRO A 71 14.85 -7.34 -0.22
CA PRO A 71 13.88 -6.53 -0.95
C PRO A 71 14.03 -6.72 -2.47
N MET A 72 13.23 -7.63 -3.03
CA MET A 72 13.30 -7.97 -4.45
C MET A 72 12.80 -6.86 -5.36
N GLN A 73 11.93 -5.97 -4.88
CA GLN A 73 11.39 -4.86 -5.64
C GLN A 73 12.47 -3.86 -6.10
N ILE A 74 13.60 -3.75 -5.40
CA ILE A 74 14.71 -2.83 -5.73
C ILE A 74 15.96 -3.52 -6.31
N TYR A 75 15.96 -4.85 -6.40
CA TYR A 75 17.12 -5.60 -6.88
C TYR A 75 17.21 -5.61 -8.41
N ARG A 76 18.31 -5.05 -8.94
CA ARG A 76 18.61 -4.99 -10.38
C ARG A 76 19.88 -5.75 -10.77
N GLN A 77 20.78 -6.03 -9.82
CA GLN A 77 22.06 -6.69 -10.06
C GLN A 77 22.16 -7.94 -9.20
N PHE A 78 22.36 -9.09 -9.84
CA PHE A 78 22.29 -10.39 -9.17
C PHE A 78 23.56 -10.73 -8.40
N GLU A 79 24.68 -10.11 -8.80
CA GLU A 79 26.01 -10.28 -8.22
C GLU A 79 26.06 -9.75 -6.79
N ASP A 80 25.12 -8.86 -6.45
CA ASP A 80 25.05 -8.18 -5.16
C ASP A 80 24.34 -8.99 -4.06
N LEU A 81 23.70 -10.12 -4.42
CA LEU A 81 23.11 -11.03 -3.44
C LEU A 81 24.20 -11.68 -2.56
N PRO A 82 23.90 -12.09 -1.32
CA PRO A 82 24.89 -12.74 -0.48
C PRO A 82 25.39 -14.03 -1.18
N GLN A 83 26.69 -14.15 -1.39
CA GLN A 83 27.27 -15.27 -2.16
C GLN A 83 27.35 -16.57 -1.33
N ARG A 84 27.22 -16.47 0.00
CA ARG A 84 27.23 -17.61 0.92
C ARG A 84 25.91 -17.69 1.65
N ARG A 85 25.30 -18.87 1.61
CA ARG A 85 24.07 -19.19 2.35
C ARG A 85 24.42 -20.11 3.50
N ASN A 86 24.25 -19.64 4.73
CA ASN A 86 24.27 -20.53 5.89
C ASN A 86 22.93 -21.27 5.96
N SER A 87 22.99 -22.60 6.04
CA SER A 87 21.82 -23.49 6.02
C SER A 87 20.89 -23.32 7.23
N LEU A 88 21.40 -22.75 8.32
CA LEU A 88 20.62 -22.40 9.51
C LEU A 88 19.84 -21.08 9.35
N GLN A 89 20.14 -20.28 8.32
CA GLN A 89 19.45 -19.02 8.07
C GLN A 89 18.15 -19.20 7.30
N ARG A 90 17.19 -18.31 7.57
CA ARG A 90 15.99 -18.15 6.75
C ARG A 90 16.15 -16.94 5.84
N TRP A 91 16.04 -17.18 4.53
CA TRP A 91 16.05 -16.12 3.54
C TRP A 91 14.62 -15.76 3.16
N VAL A 92 14.28 -14.48 3.29
CA VAL A 92 12.93 -13.97 3.10
C VAL A 92 12.91 -13.10 1.85
N MET A 93 12.03 -13.47 0.91
CA MET A 93 11.72 -12.65 -0.25
C MET A 93 10.76 -11.55 0.16
N LEU A 94 11.23 -10.31 0.24
CA LEU A 94 10.33 -9.18 0.38
C LEU A 94 9.90 -8.70 -0.99
N PHE A 95 8.58 -8.65 -1.21
CA PHE A 95 7.98 -8.09 -2.41
C PHE A 95 6.58 -7.55 -2.09
N ASP A 96 6.47 -6.24 -1.97
CA ASP A 96 5.23 -5.52 -1.64
C ASP A 96 4.54 -4.89 -2.85
N ASP A 97 5.08 -5.09 -4.06
CA ASP A 97 4.56 -4.47 -5.28
C ASP A 97 3.75 -5.44 -6.17
N TYR A 98 3.20 -4.99 -7.29
CA TYR A 98 2.38 -5.85 -8.16
C TYR A 98 3.20 -6.97 -8.88
N PRO A 99 2.74 -8.25 -8.86
CA PRO A 99 3.49 -9.41 -9.36
C PRO A 99 3.99 -9.30 -10.80
N SER A 100 3.24 -8.66 -11.70
CA SER A 100 3.67 -8.56 -13.09
C SER A 100 4.90 -7.66 -13.29
N MET A 101 5.31 -6.87 -12.28
CA MET A 101 6.58 -6.15 -12.27
C MET A 101 7.79 -7.09 -12.16
N ILE A 102 7.73 -8.11 -11.29
CA ILE A 102 8.88 -8.98 -11.01
C ILE A 102 9.06 -10.08 -12.08
N LEU A 103 7.95 -10.59 -12.64
CA LEU A 103 7.96 -11.62 -13.68
C LEU A 103 8.65 -11.18 -14.99
N LYS A 104 8.77 -9.86 -15.20
CA LYS A 104 9.42 -9.26 -16.37
C LYS A 104 10.93 -9.05 -16.19
N ARG A 105 11.51 -9.39 -15.04
CA ARG A 105 12.96 -9.26 -14.79
C ARG A 105 13.69 -10.54 -15.18
N ASP A 106 14.80 -10.39 -15.90
CA ASP A 106 15.59 -11.47 -16.51
C ASP A 106 15.98 -12.60 -15.53
N GLY A 107 16.21 -12.26 -14.26
CA GLY A 107 16.58 -13.24 -13.22
C GLY A 107 15.47 -14.19 -12.81
N TRP A 108 14.20 -13.78 -12.93
CA TRP A 108 13.06 -14.64 -12.63
C TRP A 108 12.81 -15.62 -13.78
N GLN A 109 12.89 -15.13 -15.02
CA GLN A 109 12.70 -15.96 -16.22
C GLN A 109 13.82 -16.99 -16.41
N SER A 110 15.05 -16.66 -16.01
CA SER A 110 16.19 -17.60 -16.02
C SER A 110 16.16 -18.64 -14.89
N GLY A 111 15.18 -18.58 -13.98
CA GLY A 111 15.06 -19.52 -12.86
C GLY A 111 16.13 -19.36 -11.77
N LYS A 112 16.94 -18.28 -11.82
CA LYS A 112 18.05 -18.00 -10.89
C LYS A 112 17.61 -17.91 -9.42
N PHE A 113 16.36 -17.56 -9.18
CA PHE A 113 15.76 -17.45 -7.84
C PHE A 113 15.09 -18.72 -7.33
N LYS A 114 15.05 -19.79 -8.15
CA LYS A 114 14.40 -21.04 -7.77
C LYS A 114 15.07 -21.61 -6.51
N ARG A 115 14.27 -21.86 -5.46
CA ARG A 115 14.71 -22.39 -4.14
C ARG A 115 15.68 -21.48 -3.36
N MET A 116 15.83 -20.23 -3.78
CA MET A 116 16.67 -19.26 -3.06
C MET A 116 16.04 -18.85 -1.73
N PHE A 117 14.73 -18.60 -1.72
CA PHE A 117 14.01 -18.11 -0.54
C PHE A 117 13.34 -19.24 0.23
N ASN A 118 13.30 -19.10 1.55
CA ASN A 118 12.55 -19.96 2.45
C ASN A 118 11.14 -19.43 2.70
N TRP A 119 11.00 -18.11 2.81
CA TRP A 119 9.75 -17.42 3.14
C TRP A 119 9.47 -16.29 2.16
N SER A 120 8.18 -16.02 1.97
CA SER A 120 7.62 -14.90 1.25
C SER A 120 7.12 -13.84 2.23
N MET A 121 7.46 -12.58 1.99
CA MET A 121 6.96 -11.42 2.73
C MET A 121 6.32 -10.45 1.74
N THR A 122 4.99 -10.44 1.68
CA THR A 122 4.23 -9.72 0.64
C THR A 122 2.91 -9.18 1.19
N TYR A 123 2.20 -8.35 0.42
CA TYR A 123 0.88 -7.86 0.82
C TYR A 123 -0.21 -8.95 0.90
N ARG A 124 0.03 -10.14 0.31
CA ARG A 124 -0.95 -11.23 0.35
C ARG A 124 -1.04 -11.84 1.74
N LEU A 125 -2.27 -12.07 2.18
CA LEU A 125 -2.58 -12.58 3.52
C LEU A 125 -2.17 -14.04 3.70
N ASP A 126 -1.92 -14.78 2.62
CA ASP A 126 -1.45 -16.16 2.63
C ASP A 126 0.08 -16.30 2.40
N SER A 127 0.83 -15.20 2.38
CA SER A 127 2.29 -15.26 2.40
C SER A 127 2.80 -15.75 3.77
N ASP A 128 4.04 -16.27 3.81
CA ASP A 128 4.63 -16.75 5.07
C ASP A 128 4.70 -15.63 6.12
N VAL A 129 4.85 -14.39 5.64
CA VAL A 129 4.98 -13.17 6.42
C VAL A 129 4.14 -12.06 5.76
N PRO A 130 2.82 -11.97 6.06
CA PRO A 130 1.95 -11.00 5.41
C PRO A 130 2.23 -9.57 5.89
N ILE A 131 2.33 -8.64 4.94
CA ILE A 131 2.56 -7.20 5.15
C ILE A 131 1.57 -6.38 4.32
N PRO A 132 0.25 -6.45 4.63
CA PRO A 132 -0.74 -5.65 3.93
C PRO A 132 -0.47 -4.15 4.14
N TYR A 133 -0.88 -3.32 3.19
CA TYR A 133 -0.71 -1.85 3.28
C TYR A 133 -1.63 -1.20 4.32
N GLY A 134 -2.57 -1.94 4.88
CA GLY A 134 -3.47 -1.46 5.90
C GLY A 134 -4.49 -2.52 6.30
N TRP A 135 -5.18 -2.27 7.40
CA TRP A 135 -6.21 -3.17 7.91
C TRP A 135 -7.32 -2.42 8.63
N THR A 136 -8.45 -3.10 8.78
CA THR A 136 -9.62 -2.61 9.50
C THR A 136 -9.73 -3.30 10.85
N GLU A 137 -9.89 -2.52 11.90
CA GLU A 137 -10.12 -3.02 13.25
C GLU A 137 -11.49 -2.56 13.77
N LYS A 138 -12.25 -3.50 14.34
CA LYS A 138 -13.52 -3.18 14.98
C LYS A 138 -13.28 -2.56 16.35
N ARG A 139 -13.90 -1.41 16.60
CA ARG A 139 -13.87 -0.74 17.90
C ARG A 139 -14.62 -1.56 18.93
N GLU A 140 -14.11 -1.57 20.17
CA GLU A 140 -14.81 -2.15 21.30
C GLU A 140 -16.17 -1.49 21.55
N LYS A 141 -16.24 -0.16 21.39
CA LYS A 141 -17.46 0.63 21.59
C LYS A 141 -17.69 1.59 20.43
N PRO A 142 -18.95 1.73 19.96
CA PRO A 142 -19.28 2.71 18.93
C PRO A 142 -18.97 4.14 19.38
N ILE A 143 -18.38 4.95 18.49
CA ILE A 143 -18.19 6.39 18.72
C ILE A 143 -19.28 7.22 18.03
N LYS A 144 -19.55 8.41 18.56
CA LYS A 144 -20.44 9.39 17.89
C LYS A 144 -19.65 10.16 16.83
N ILE A 145 -20.08 10.09 15.58
CA ILE A 145 -19.60 10.98 14.52
C ILE A 145 -20.37 12.30 14.66
N LYS A 146 -19.68 13.36 15.09
CA LYS A 146 -20.24 14.73 15.13
C LYS A 146 -19.95 15.52 13.84
N GLN A 147 -19.21 14.92 12.91
CA GLN A 147 -18.64 15.58 11.73
C GLN A 147 -19.59 15.41 10.54
N ASN A 148 -19.88 16.51 9.84
CA ASN A 148 -20.50 16.47 8.52
C ASN A 148 -19.38 16.50 7.48
N PHE A 149 -19.06 15.33 6.91
CA PHE A 149 -17.93 15.16 5.99
C PHE A 149 -18.15 15.90 4.67
N ALA A 150 -19.40 16.09 4.25
CA ALA A 150 -19.73 16.86 3.04
C ALA A 150 -19.20 18.31 3.04
N ASN A 151 -18.95 18.89 4.23
CA ASN A 151 -18.46 20.26 4.40
C ASN A 151 -16.91 20.36 4.46
N TYR A 152 -16.17 19.25 4.34
CA TYR A 152 -14.70 19.25 4.48
C TYR A 152 -13.96 19.63 3.19
N HIS A 153 -14.68 19.73 2.08
CA HIS A 153 -14.12 19.89 0.75
C HIS A 153 -14.16 21.35 0.31
N ALA A 154 -13.21 21.75 -0.54
CA ALA A 154 -13.15 23.12 -1.03
C ALA A 154 -14.18 23.30 -2.16
N ASN A 155 -15.05 24.31 -2.03
CA ASN A 155 -16.10 24.59 -3.01
C ASN A 155 -15.56 24.88 -4.43
N ASP A 156 -14.30 25.33 -4.54
CA ASP A 156 -13.65 25.71 -5.80
C ASP A 156 -12.75 24.60 -6.40
N THR A 157 -12.81 23.38 -5.86
CA THR A 157 -12.01 22.24 -6.38
C THR A 157 -12.83 21.27 -7.21
N ALA A 158 -12.14 20.46 -8.01
CA ALA A 158 -12.78 19.40 -8.77
C ALA A 158 -13.55 18.43 -7.86
N LEU A 159 -14.52 17.72 -8.42
CA LEU A 159 -15.35 16.80 -7.64
C LEU A 159 -14.53 15.60 -7.15
N ALA A 160 -13.67 15.09 -8.02
CA ALA A 160 -12.79 13.97 -7.76
C ALA A 160 -11.31 14.34 -7.98
N SER A 161 -10.40 13.57 -7.41
CA SER A 161 -8.97 13.65 -7.72
C SER A 161 -8.35 12.28 -7.96
N ALA A 162 -7.23 12.24 -8.67
CA ALA A 162 -6.40 11.05 -8.83
C ALA A 162 -4.93 11.43 -8.62
N VAL A 163 -4.12 10.55 -8.04
CA VAL A 163 -2.66 10.71 -7.96
C VAL A 163 -2.00 9.49 -8.59
N ILE A 164 -1.48 9.63 -9.82
CA ILE A 164 -0.85 8.53 -10.54
C ILE A 164 0.47 8.99 -11.15
N SER A 165 1.56 8.29 -10.81
CA SER A 165 2.90 8.56 -11.35
C SER A 165 3.50 7.40 -12.16
N HIS A 166 2.85 6.24 -12.19
CA HIS A 166 3.28 5.09 -12.99
C HIS A 166 2.32 4.88 -14.17
N CYS A 167 2.65 5.46 -15.33
CA CYS A 167 1.70 5.55 -16.46
C CYS A 167 1.79 4.35 -17.39
N SER A 168 3.02 3.92 -17.67
CA SER A 168 3.32 2.84 -18.59
C SER A 168 3.27 1.49 -17.89
N TYR A 169 3.16 0.41 -18.68
CA TYR A 169 3.25 -0.98 -18.21
C TYR A 169 2.18 -1.42 -17.19
N THR A 170 1.10 -0.66 -17.05
CA THR A 170 -0.09 -1.07 -16.29
C THR A 170 -1.00 -1.93 -17.17
N LEU A 171 -1.59 -2.98 -16.59
CA LEU A 171 -2.40 -3.98 -17.33
C LEU A 171 -3.91 -3.78 -17.17
N ASN A 172 -4.34 -2.77 -16.40
CA ASN A 172 -5.74 -2.59 -16.02
C ASN A 172 -6.41 -1.36 -16.64
N ASN A 173 -5.80 -0.75 -17.67
CA ASN A 173 -6.36 0.40 -18.40
C ASN A 173 -6.75 1.60 -17.52
N ARG A 174 -6.21 1.72 -16.30
CA ARG A 174 -6.61 2.73 -15.32
C ARG A 174 -6.53 4.15 -15.88
N ILE A 175 -5.50 4.46 -16.68
CA ILE A 175 -5.32 5.79 -17.28
C ILE A 175 -6.44 6.09 -18.28
N SER A 176 -6.79 5.12 -19.12
CA SER A 176 -7.91 5.25 -20.05
C SER A 176 -9.24 5.42 -19.32
N TYR A 177 -9.43 4.71 -18.20
CA TYR A 177 -10.62 4.87 -17.36
C TYR A 177 -10.71 6.28 -16.74
N VAL A 178 -9.61 6.81 -16.19
CA VAL A 178 -9.56 8.19 -15.67
C VAL A 178 -9.91 9.18 -16.77
N LYS A 179 -9.29 9.07 -17.95
CA LYS A 179 -9.55 9.96 -19.10
C LYS A 179 -10.98 9.88 -19.62
N GLU A 180 -11.60 8.71 -19.56
CA GLU A 180 -13.01 8.57 -19.93
C GLU A 180 -13.92 9.21 -18.89
N LEU A 181 -13.61 9.04 -17.60
CA LEU A 181 -14.37 9.64 -16.50
C LEU A 181 -14.29 11.17 -16.49
N GLU A 182 -13.12 11.74 -16.81
CA GLU A 182 -12.87 13.19 -16.95
C GLU A 182 -13.83 13.89 -17.94
N LYS A 183 -14.45 13.15 -18.87
CA LYS A 183 -15.44 13.70 -19.81
C LYS A 183 -16.79 14.02 -19.14
N TYR A 184 -17.06 13.42 -17.98
CA TYR A 184 -18.38 13.45 -17.35
C TYR A 184 -18.39 14.14 -15.99
N VAL A 185 -17.24 14.20 -15.30
CA VAL A 185 -17.07 14.85 -14.00
C VAL A 185 -15.79 15.67 -13.96
N SER A 186 -15.82 16.78 -13.22
CA SER A 186 -14.62 17.57 -12.94
C SER A 186 -13.66 16.74 -12.09
N LEU A 187 -12.44 16.55 -12.59
CA LEU A 187 -11.41 15.75 -11.95
C LEU A 187 -10.05 16.45 -12.00
N ASP A 188 -9.38 16.46 -10.85
CA ASP A 188 -8.00 16.93 -10.75
C ASP A 188 -7.04 15.75 -10.80
N PHE A 189 -6.29 15.66 -11.91
CA PHE A 189 -5.35 14.58 -12.14
C PHE A 189 -3.92 14.99 -11.76
N TYR A 190 -3.48 14.55 -10.58
CA TYR A 190 -2.15 14.79 -10.05
C TYR A 190 -1.16 13.66 -10.36
N GLY A 191 0.13 13.98 -10.28
CA GLY A 191 1.23 13.03 -10.43
C GLY A 191 1.85 13.08 -11.83
N TYR A 192 2.80 12.20 -12.10
CA TYR A 192 3.52 12.21 -13.39
C TYR A 192 2.61 11.92 -14.60
N CYS A 193 1.48 11.22 -14.40
CA CYS A 193 0.55 10.88 -15.47
C CYS A 193 -0.56 11.92 -15.69
N GLY A 194 -0.68 12.87 -14.77
CA GLY A 194 -1.69 13.92 -14.82
C GLY A 194 -1.10 15.27 -15.24
N ASN A 195 -1.95 16.29 -15.29
CA ASN A 195 -1.57 17.67 -15.61
C ASN A 195 -1.29 18.53 -14.38
N LYS A 196 -1.64 18.06 -13.17
CA LYS A 196 -1.38 18.74 -11.90
C LYS A 196 -0.23 18.08 -11.13
N LYS A 197 0.46 18.88 -10.31
CA LYS A 197 1.54 18.40 -9.43
C LYS A 197 1.09 18.48 -7.98
N CYS A 198 1.37 17.42 -7.22
CA CYS A 198 1.24 17.49 -5.77
C CYS A 198 2.36 18.35 -5.19
N PRO A 199 2.06 19.37 -4.38
CA PRO A 199 3.07 20.17 -3.70
C PRO A 199 3.81 19.32 -2.65
N GLY A 200 5.14 19.47 -2.58
CA GLY A 200 6.01 18.76 -1.64
C GLY A 200 6.71 17.52 -2.22
N GLN A 201 7.58 16.90 -1.40
CA GLN A 201 8.22 15.63 -1.74
C GLN A 201 7.19 14.50 -1.59
N GLN A 202 6.62 14.03 -2.71
CA GLN A 202 5.60 12.98 -2.77
C GLN A 202 5.98 11.69 -2.02
N TYR A 203 7.28 11.45 -1.80
CA TYR A 203 7.81 10.29 -1.06
C TYR A 203 7.79 10.45 0.48
N VAL A 204 7.50 11.65 0.99
CA VAL A 204 7.53 12.01 2.41
C VAL A 204 6.15 12.33 2.97
N THR A 205 5.35 13.09 2.23
CA THR A 205 4.05 13.55 2.70
C THR A 205 2.97 13.16 1.68
N PRO A 206 1.83 12.60 2.12
CA PRO A 206 0.67 12.40 1.27
C PRO A 206 0.32 13.69 0.52
N CYS A 207 -0.21 13.56 -0.70
CA CYS A 207 -0.64 14.71 -1.48
C CYS A 207 -1.77 15.45 -0.75
N GLY A 208 -1.44 16.55 -0.07
CA GLY A 208 -2.38 17.31 0.76
C GLY A 208 -3.52 17.98 -0.02
N GLU A 209 -3.47 17.91 -1.35
CA GLU A 209 -4.56 18.37 -2.24
C GLU A 209 -5.73 17.39 -2.26
N ILE A 210 -5.52 16.10 -1.97
CA ILE A 210 -6.58 15.08 -2.04
C ILE A 210 -7.76 15.44 -1.14
N LYS A 211 -7.50 15.82 0.12
CA LYS A 211 -8.53 16.16 1.12
C LYS A 211 -9.49 17.27 0.69
N LYS A 212 -9.13 18.07 -0.32
CA LYS A 212 -9.99 19.14 -0.85
C LYS A 212 -11.13 18.60 -1.71
N HIS A 213 -11.06 17.36 -2.18
CA HIS A 213 -12.02 16.72 -3.10
C HIS A 213 -12.96 15.78 -2.35
N LYS A 214 -14.19 15.60 -2.85
CA LYS A 214 -15.15 14.65 -2.27
C LYS A 214 -14.78 13.19 -2.51
N PHE A 215 -14.20 12.92 -3.67
CA PHE A 215 -13.83 11.58 -4.14
C PHE A 215 -12.35 11.49 -4.51
N PHE A 216 -11.78 10.31 -4.32
CA PHE A 216 -10.42 9.99 -4.77
C PHE A 216 -10.40 8.69 -5.56
N LEU A 217 -9.77 8.72 -6.73
CA LEU A 217 -9.56 7.52 -7.56
C LEU A 217 -8.38 6.72 -7.03
N ALA A 218 -8.68 5.77 -6.14
CA ALA A 218 -7.72 4.83 -5.57
C ALA A 218 -7.45 3.68 -6.56
N PHE A 219 -6.91 4.02 -7.74
CA PHE A 219 -6.70 3.07 -8.83
C PHE A 219 -5.30 2.45 -8.78
N GLU A 220 -5.26 1.14 -8.54
CA GLU A 220 -4.04 0.36 -8.54
C GLU A 220 -3.45 0.21 -9.94
N ASN A 221 -2.18 -0.14 -10.02
CA ASN A 221 -1.42 -0.32 -11.26
C ASN A 221 -1.66 -1.69 -11.91
N SER A 222 -2.26 -2.62 -11.19
CA SER A 222 -2.62 -3.95 -11.68
C SER A 222 -3.82 -4.48 -10.91
N ASN A 223 -4.58 -5.36 -11.57
CA ASN A 223 -5.70 -6.03 -10.94
C ASN A 223 -5.21 -7.36 -10.35
N CYS A 224 -4.80 -7.32 -9.08
CA CYS A 224 -4.22 -8.46 -8.37
C CYS A 224 -5.00 -8.72 -7.09
N MET A 225 -5.20 -10.00 -6.74
CA MET A 225 -5.87 -10.39 -5.51
C MET A 225 -5.18 -9.74 -4.31
N GLU A 226 -5.96 -9.17 -3.40
CA GLU A 226 -5.51 -8.54 -2.15
C GLU A 226 -4.56 -7.34 -2.32
N TYR A 227 -4.28 -6.89 -3.56
CA TYR A 227 -3.42 -5.74 -3.81
C TYR A 227 -4.21 -4.44 -3.59
N ILE A 228 -4.33 -4.06 -2.31
CA ILE A 228 -5.04 -2.88 -1.83
C ILE A 228 -4.04 -2.01 -1.06
N THR A 229 -3.63 -0.90 -1.65
CA THR A 229 -2.39 -0.20 -1.24
C THR A 229 -2.63 1.08 -0.42
N GLU A 230 -1.59 1.91 -0.27
CA GLU A 230 -1.66 3.25 0.33
C GLU A 230 -2.75 4.13 -0.28
N LYS A 231 -3.17 3.85 -1.52
CA LYS A 231 -4.23 4.58 -2.21
C LYS A 231 -5.56 4.52 -1.45
N LEU A 232 -5.92 3.35 -0.92
CA LEU A 232 -7.12 3.21 -0.12
C LEU A 232 -6.90 3.78 1.29
N TRP A 233 -5.87 3.30 1.97
CA TRP A 233 -5.69 3.55 3.40
C TRP A 233 -5.24 4.98 3.69
N LEU A 234 -4.09 5.38 3.16
CA LEU A 234 -3.42 6.65 3.47
C LEU A 234 -3.94 7.82 2.61
N LEU A 235 -4.19 7.58 1.33
CA LEU A 235 -4.59 8.64 0.39
C LEU A 235 -6.10 8.87 0.40
N SER A 236 -6.91 7.90 0.84
CA SER A 236 -8.37 8.07 0.92
C SER A 236 -8.89 8.18 2.34
N TYR A 237 -8.77 7.12 3.15
CA TYR A 237 -9.35 7.12 4.49
C TYR A 237 -8.72 8.18 5.40
N ASP A 238 -7.40 8.33 5.43
CA ASP A 238 -6.78 9.36 6.28
C ASP A 238 -7.09 10.79 5.80
N GLN A 239 -7.32 10.96 4.49
CA GLN A 239 -7.71 12.24 3.91
C GLN A 239 -9.21 12.53 4.00
N LYS A 240 -10.00 11.60 4.55
CA LYS A 240 -11.46 11.72 4.74
C LYS A 240 -12.21 11.99 3.44
N VAL A 241 -11.82 11.31 2.37
CA VAL A 241 -12.50 11.34 1.07
C VAL A 241 -13.08 9.96 0.76
N ILE A 242 -14.09 9.86 -0.11
CA ILE A 242 -14.65 8.57 -0.52
C ILE A 242 -13.75 7.95 -1.59
N PRO A 243 -13.15 6.76 -1.35
CA PRO A 243 -12.37 6.06 -2.36
C PRO A 243 -13.27 5.46 -3.44
N ILE A 244 -12.92 5.72 -4.70
CA ILE A 244 -13.39 4.98 -5.87
C ILE A 244 -12.25 4.04 -6.28
N VAL A 245 -12.47 2.73 -6.16
CA VAL A 245 -11.41 1.72 -6.21
C VAL A 245 -11.42 0.94 -7.53
N MET A 246 -10.22 0.62 -8.01
CA MET A 246 -9.94 -0.28 -9.13
C MET A 246 -8.65 -1.02 -8.82
N GLY A 247 -8.63 -2.34 -8.93
CA GLY A 247 -7.45 -3.15 -8.59
C GLY A 247 -7.85 -4.58 -8.27
N ALA A 248 -7.83 -4.93 -6.99
CA ALA A 248 -8.28 -6.24 -6.53
C ALA A 248 -9.75 -6.52 -6.88
N PRO A 249 -10.19 -7.79 -6.92
CA PRO A 249 -11.60 -8.13 -6.98
C PRO A 249 -12.41 -7.46 -5.85
N LYS A 250 -13.67 -7.08 -6.12
CA LYS A 250 -14.55 -6.46 -5.12
C LYS A 250 -14.67 -7.27 -3.81
N SER A 251 -14.61 -8.61 -3.90
CA SER A 251 -14.61 -9.50 -2.73
C SER A 251 -13.50 -9.19 -1.75
N ASP A 252 -12.33 -8.80 -2.23
CA ASP A 252 -11.15 -8.56 -1.41
C ASP A 252 -11.30 -7.23 -0.68
N TYR A 253 -11.84 -6.21 -1.36
CA TYR A 253 -12.22 -4.95 -0.71
C TYR A 253 -13.30 -5.17 0.35
N ILE A 254 -14.32 -6.00 0.10
CA ILE A 254 -15.33 -6.35 1.10
C ILE A 254 -14.71 -7.06 2.31
N ALA A 255 -13.72 -7.94 2.07
CA ALA A 255 -13.07 -8.71 3.12
C ALA A 255 -12.14 -7.86 4.00
N GLN A 256 -11.47 -6.85 3.43
CA GLN A 256 -10.42 -6.11 4.12
C GLN A 256 -10.84 -4.70 4.56
N ALA A 257 -11.66 -3.99 3.78
CA ALA A 257 -12.06 -2.62 4.07
C ALA A 257 -13.28 -2.56 5.01
N PRO A 258 -13.52 -1.43 5.69
CA PRO A 258 -14.74 -1.25 6.47
C PRO A 258 -15.99 -1.39 5.58
N PRO A 259 -17.12 -1.90 6.09
CA PRO A 259 -18.34 -2.02 5.29
C PRO A 259 -18.84 -0.65 4.82
N ASN A 260 -19.38 -0.58 3.59
CA ASN A 260 -19.94 0.63 2.98
C ASN A 260 -18.98 1.84 2.99
N SER A 261 -17.69 1.61 2.72
CA SER A 261 -16.65 2.63 2.82
C SER A 261 -15.98 2.99 1.49
N PHE A 262 -16.32 2.30 0.39
CA PHE A 262 -15.72 2.50 -0.92
C PHE A 262 -16.75 2.31 -2.04
N ILE A 263 -16.44 2.83 -3.22
CA ILE A 263 -17.19 2.66 -4.46
C ILE A 263 -16.33 1.82 -5.40
N HIS A 264 -16.79 0.64 -5.81
CA HIS A 264 -16.03 -0.20 -6.75
C HIS A 264 -16.41 0.13 -8.19
N VAL A 265 -15.43 0.27 -9.10
CA VAL A 265 -15.73 0.59 -10.51
C VAL A 265 -16.59 -0.49 -11.19
N ASP A 266 -16.40 -1.76 -10.84
CA ASP A 266 -17.16 -2.89 -11.39
C ASP A 266 -18.65 -2.91 -10.99
N ASP A 267 -19.09 -2.04 -10.07
CA ASP A 267 -20.52 -1.86 -9.76
C ASP A 267 -21.27 -1.09 -10.86
N PHE A 268 -20.54 -0.52 -11.81
CA PHE A 268 -21.09 0.34 -12.86
C PHE A 268 -20.82 -0.24 -14.24
N LYS A 269 -21.81 -0.10 -15.13
CA LYS A 269 -21.69 -0.57 -16.53
C LYS A 269 -20.69 0.25 -17.35
N SER A 270 -20.35 1.46 -16.92
CA SER A 270 -19.43 2.36 -17.62
C SER A 270 -18.91 3.49 -16.70
N PRO A 271 -17.81 4.16 -17.07
CA PRO A 271 -17.36 5.38 -16.39
C PRO A 271 -18.43 6.47 -16.33
N LYS A 272 -19.29 6.57 -17.35
CA LYS A 272 -20.42 7.51 -17.36
C LYS A 272 -21.45 7.18 -16.27
N ALA A 273 -21.81 5.91 -16.09
CA ALA A 273 -22.74 5.50 -15.03
C ALA A 273 -22.15 5.77 -13.63
N LEU A 274 -20.84 5.56 -13.46
CA LEU A 274 -20.13 5.96 -12.24
C LEU A 274 -20.18 7.48 -12.03
N ALA A 275 -19.95 8.27 -13.09
CA ALA A 275 -20.03 9.74 -13.05
C ALA A 275 -21.40 10.24 -12.59
N GLU A 276 -22.48 9.66 -13.15
CA GLU A 276 -23.85 9.96 -12.75
C GLU A 276 -24.10 9.66 -11.27
N TYR A 277 -23.58 8.53 -10.78
CA TYR A 277 -23.70 8.14 -9.37
C TYR A 277 -22.99 9.11 -8.42
N ILE A 278 -21.73 9.46 -8.69
CA ILE A 278 -20.98 10.37 -7.81
C ILE A 278 -21.49 11.81 -7.89
N THR A 279 -22.08 12.21 -9.02
CA THR A 279 -22.78 13.50 -9.16
C THR A 279 -24.08 13.54 -8.34
N MET A 280 -24.78 12.40 -8.25
CA MET A 280 -25.94 12.28 -7.35
C MET A 280 -25.51 12.38 -5.89
N LEU A 281 -24.43 11.70 -5.49
CA LEU A 281 -23.87 11.79 -4.14
C LEU A 281 -23.40 13.20 -3.80
N ASP A 282 -22.79 13.92 -4.76
CA ASP A 282 -22.36 15.31 -4.58
C ASP A 282 -23.51 16.23 -4.13
N LYS A 283 -24.70 16.02 -4.72
CA LYS A 283 -25.92 16.80 -4.45
C LYS A 283 -26.71 16.31 -3.23
N ASN A 284 -26.37 15.15 -2.68
CA ASN A 284 -27.08 14.54 -1.56
C ASN A 284 -26.14 14.32 -0.38
N ASN A 285 -26.05 15.33 0.49
CA ASN A 285 -25.19 15.29 1.68
C ASN A 285 -25.53 14.12 2.62
N THR A 286 -26.79 13.67 2.69
CA THR A 286 -27.16 12.53 3.52
C THR A 286 -26.51 11.25 2.98
N ALA A 287 -26.72 10.95 1.69
CA ALA A 287 -26.14 9.77 1.04
C ALA A 287 -24.60 9.84 1.01
N TYR A 288 -24.01 11.01 0.80
CA TYR A 288 -22.56 11.20 0.88
C TYR A 288 -22.01 10.84 2.28
N ASN A 289 -22.67 11.32 3.34
CA ASN A 289 -22.22 11.07 4.72
C ASN A 289 -22.44 9.61 5.18
N GLU A 290 -23.25 8.82 4.49
CA GLU A 290 -23.42 7.38 4.77
C GLU A 290 -22.11 6.61 4.58
N TYR A 291 -21.28 6.99 3.61
CA TYR A 291 -19.96 6.40 3.34
C TYR A 291 -18.93 6.61 4.45
N PHE A 292 -19.23 7.42 5.47
CA PHE A 292 -18.37 7.64 6.63
C PHE A 292 -18.90 7.01 7.91
N GLN A 293 -20.10 6.40 7.89
CA GLN A 293 -20.72 5.82 9.09
C GLN A 293 -19.94 4.65 9.67
N TRP A 294 -19.17 3.93 8.85
CA TRP A 294 -18.29 2.86 9.30
C TRP A 294 -17.31 3.33 10.39
N ARG A 295 -16.91 4.61 10.40
CA ARG A 295 -15.98 5.17 11.40
C ARG A 295 -16.53 5.13 12.83
N ARG A 296 -17.84 4.96 13.00
CA ARG A 296 -18.48 4.72 14.30
C ARG A 296 -18.02 3.41 14.91
N LEU A 297 -17.87 2.38 14.09
CA LEU A 297 -17.67 0.99 14.51
C LEU A 297 -16.27 0.48 14.21
N TYR A 298 -15.54 1.13 13.31
CA TYR A 298 -14.23 0.67 12.86
C TYR A 298 -13.20 1.79 12.91
N THR A 299 -11.95 1.38 12.99
CA THR A 299 -10.77 2.20 12.71
C THR A 299 -9.97 1.53 11.61
N THR A 300 -9.24 2.32 10.84
CA THR A 300 -8.33 1.83 9.80
C THR A 300 -6.92 2.18 10.21
N HIS A 301 -5.97 1.34 9.82
CA HIS A 301 -4.55 1.51 10.05
C HIS A 301 -3.82 1.38 8.72
N SER A 302 -2.75 2.17 8.53
CA SER A 302 -1.92 2.24 7.32
C SER A 302 -0.44 2.28 7.67
#